data_AF-A0AAD8EIY5-F1
#
_entry.id   AF-A0AAD8EIY5-F1
#
_cell.length_a   1.000
_cell.length_b   1.000
_cell.length_c   1.000
_cell.angle_alpha   90.00
_cell.angle_beta   90.00
_cell.angle_gamma   90.00
#
_symmetry.space_group_name_H-M   'P 1'
#
loop_
_entity.id
_entity.type
_entity.pdbx_description
1 polymer ?
#
loop_
_entity_poly.entity_id
_entity_poly.type
_entity_poly.pdbx_seq_one_letter_code
_entity_poly.pdbx_strand_id
1 'polypeptide(L)' 'CQIWAERAGCLHLLKKGVEVMNSNYRLCSDHFSDNSYTSTERKRLSNFALPEIFSHHSETTSGILKDFKPTLEDAG' A
#
# COMPACT_ATOMS: atom_id res chain seq x y z
N CYS A 1 9.60 -9.71 11.76
CA CYS A 1 9.76 -8.81 10.60
C CYS A 1 9.59 -9.52 9.25
N GLN A 2 10.01 -10.79 9.07
CA GLN A 2 9.89 -11.50 7.78
C GLN A 2 8.47 -11.49 7.19
N ILE A 3 7.47 -11.91 7.98
CA ILE A 3 6.06 -11.95 7.54
C ILE A 3 5.49 -10.58 7.14
N TRP A 4 6.00 -9.49 7.72
CA TRP A 4 5.63 -8.13 7.31
C TRP A 4 6.21 -7.80 5.93
N ALA A 5 7.47 -8.16 5.67
CA ALA A 5 8.09 -7.94 4.36
C ALA A 5 7.44 -8.79 3.25
N GLU A 6 7.04 -10.03 3.57
CA GLU A 6 6.29 -10.90 2.68
C GLU A 6 4.95 -10.27 2.28
N ARG A 7 4.13 -9.86 3.26
CA ARG A 7 2.80 -9.29 2.99
C ARG A 7 2.85 -7.90 2.36
N ALA A 8 3.87 -7.11 2.63
CA ALA A 8 4.06 -5.81 1.99
C ALA A 8 4.68 -5.91 0.57
N GLY A 9 4.98 -7.11 0.07
CA GLY A 9 5.65 -7.28 -1.24
C GLY A 9 7.11 -6.77 -1.27
N CYS A 10 7.73 -6.62 -0.10
CA CYS A 10 9.01 -5.94 0.09
C CYS A 10 10.15 -6.91 0.46
N LEU A 11 10.11 -8.16 0.01
CA LEU A 11 11.09 -9.22 0.33
C LEU A 11 12.54 -8.81 0.09
N HIS A 12 12.80 -7.94 -0.91
CA HIS A 12 14.13 -7.42 -1.20
C HIS A 12 14.77 -6.67 -0.02
N LEU A 13 13.96 -6.12 0.90
CA LEU A 13 14.44 -5.42 2.09
C LEU A 13 15.03 -6.36 3.14
N LEU A 14 14.67 -7.66 3.14
CA LEU A 14 15.25 -8.65 4.06
C LEU A 14 16.77 -8.77 3.88
N LYS A 15 17.27 -8.50 2.67
CA LYS A 15 18.72 -8.50 2.36
C LYS A 15 19.48 -7.36 3.05
N LYS A 16 18.80 -6.29 3.49
CA LYS A 16 19.42 -5.14 4.15
C LYS A 16 19.68 -5.36 5.64
N GLY A 17 19.14 -6.42 6.23
CA GLY A 17 19.25 -6.73 7.65
C GLY A 17 18.13 -6.13 8.50
N VAL A 18 17.86 -6.76 9.64
CA VAL A 18 16.72 -6.44 10.52
C VAL A 18 16.84 -5.04 11.14
N GLU A 19 18.04 -4.63 11.52
CA GLU A 19 18.30 -3.31 12.14
C GLU A 19 17.97 -2.16 11.19
N VAL A 20 18.41 -2.28 9.93
CA VAL A 20 18.15 -1.29 8.88
C VAL A 20 16.65 -1.24 8.57
N MET A 21 15.99 -2.39 8.52
CA MET A 21 14.55 -2.49 8.29
C MET A 21 13.78 -1.80 9.42
N ASN A 22 14.08 -2.15 10.66
CA ASN A 22 13.39 -1.64 11.85
C ASN A 22 13.68 -0.15 12.12
N SER A 23 14.77 0.42 11.61
CA SER A 23 15.08 1.83 11.81
C SER A 23 14.51 2.72 10.72
N ASN A 24 14.46 2.25 9.47
CA ASN A 24 14.23 3.11 8.30
C ASN A 24 12.90 2.87 7.58
N TYR A 25 12.19 1.78 7.86
CA TYR A 25 10.98 1.40 7.11
C TYR A 25 9.79 1.28 8.05
N ARG A 26 8.65 1.89 7.66
CA ARG A 26 7.40 1.90 8.41
C ARG A 26 6.25 1.63 7.45
N LEU A 27 5.23 0.93 7.94
CA LEU A 27 3.93 0.83 7.27
C LEU A 27 3.00 1.89 7.87
N CYS A 28 2.17 2.52 7.04
CA CYS A 28 1.12 3.40 7.55
C CYS A 28 0.03 2.59 8.28
N SER A 29 -0.78 3.29 9.08
CA SER A 29 -1.89 2.70 9.83
C SER A 29 -2.89 1.96 8.94
N ASP A 30 -3.05 2.41 7.70
CA ASP A 30 -4.06 1.89 6.78
C ASP A 30 -3.81 0.42 6.45
N HIS A 31 -2.56 -0.05 6.58
CA HIS A 31 -2.18 -1.44 6.38
C HIS A 31 -2.66 -2.41 7.48
N PHE A 32 -3.33 -1.92 8.53
CA PHE A 32 -3.75 -2.74 9.67
C PHE A 32 -5.25 -2.53 9.96
N SER A 33 -5.96 -3.64 10.16
CA SER A 33 -7.34 -3.64 10.65
C SER A 33 -7.43 -3.13 12.10
N ASP A 34 -8.60 -2.63 12.50
CA ASP A 34 -8.82 -2.11 13.87
C ASP A 34 -8.50 -3.15 14.96
N ASN A 35 -8.80 -4.42 14.69
CA ASN A 35 -8.53 -5.54 15.59
C ASN A 35 -7.03 -5.84 15.77
N SER A 36 -6.18 -5.27 14.91
CA SER A 36 -4.71 -5.40 15.02
C SER A 36 -4.11 -4.47 16.06
N TYR A 37 -4.88 -3.54 16.62
CA TYR A 37 -4.43 -2.59 17.62
C TYR A 37 -4.77 -3.06 19.04
N THR A 38 -3.95 -2.67 20.01
CA THR A 38 -4.20 -2.99 21.44
C THR A 38 -5.27 -2.10 22.07
N SER A 39 -5.71 -1.05 21.36
CA SER A 39 -6.75 -0.13 21.81
C SER A 39 -7.49 0.48 20.61
N THR A 40 -8.70 0.98 20.87
CA THR A 40 -9.56 1.67 19.88
C THR A 40 -8.95 2.98 19.36
N GLU A 41 -8.03 3.60 20.11
CA GLU A 41 -7.33 4.82 19.70
C GLU A 41 -6.25 4.58 18.63
N ARG A 42 -6.01 3.32 18.23
CA ARG A 42 -5.04 2.92 17.20
C ARG A 42 -3.60 3.43 17.41
N LYS A 43 -3.21 3.68 18.68
CA LYS A 43 -1.86 4.19 19.03
C LYS A 43 -0.76 3.13 19.01
N ARG A 44 -1.10 1.86 19.24
CA ARG A 44 -0.13 0.75 19.32
C ARG A 44 -0.68 -0.53 18.71
N LEU A 45 0.14 -1.17 17.90
CA LEU A 45 -0.16 -2.49 17.34
C LEU A 45 0.03 -3.59 18.38
N SER A 46 -0.77 -4.65 18.24
CA SER A 46 -0.54 -5.91 18.93
C SER A 46 0.77 -6.55 18.47
N ASN A 47 1.42 -7.33 19.33
CA ASN A 47 2.60 -8.14 18.96
C ASN A 47 2.28 -9.17 17.88
N PHE A 48 1.00 -9.49 17.67
CA PHE A 48 0.50 -10.41 16.65
C PHE A 48 -0.09 -9.70 15.44
N ALA A 49 -0.02 -8.36 15.39
CA ALA A 49 -0.51 -7.60 14.25
C ALA A 49 0.26 -7.99 12.98
N LEU A 50 -0.50 -8.33 11.94
CA LEU A 50 0.04 -8.59 10.62
C LEU A 50 -0.56 -7.57 9.66
N PRO A 51 0.24 -6.95 8.79
CA PRO A 51 -0.32 -6.10 7.76
C PRO A 51 -1.22 -6.93 6.85
N GLU A 52 -2.29 -6.32 6.38
CA GLU A 52 -3.22 -6.92 5.42
C GLU A 52 -2.89 -6.38 4.03
N ILE A 53 -3.00 -7.26 3.03
CA ILE A 53 -2.73 -6.91 1.64
C ILE A 53 -3.94 -6.14 1.15
N PHE A 54 -3.79 -4.83 0.96
CA PHE A 54 -4.66 -4.16 0.03
C PHE A 54 -4.27 -4.67 -1.34
N SER A 55 -5.13 -5.47 -1.94
CA SER A 55 -5.27 -5.42 -3.38
C SER A 55 -5.50 -3.96 -3.69
N HIS A 56 -4.44 -3.20 -3.99
CA HIS A 56 -4.60 -2.15 -4.97
C HIS A 56 -5.18 -2.90 -6.14
N HIS A 57 -6.51 -2.88 -6.25
CA HIS A 57 -7.13 -2.99 -7.54
C HIS A 57 -6.28 -2.04 -8.36
N SER A 58 -5.47 -2.62 -9.25
CA SER A 58 -5.17 -1.95 -10.48
C SER A 58 -6.53 -1.40 -10.87
N GLU A 59 -6.70 -0.08 -10.72
CA GLU A 59 -7.60 0.65 -11.57
C GLU A 59 -7.03 0.40 -12.97
N THR A 60 -7.32 -0.80 -13.47
CA THR A 60 -7.39 -1.11 -14.87
C THR A 60 -8.39 -0.09 -15.32
N THR A 61 -7.86 0.92 -15.99
CA THR A 61 -8.54 1.98 -16.70
C THR A 61 -9.60 1.34 -17.58
N SER A 62 -10.75 1.03 -16.98
CA SER A 62 -11.99 0.62 -17.63
C SER A 62 -13.01 1.73 -17.38
N GLY A 63 -12.52 2.97 -17.44
CA GLY A 63 -13.29 4.19 -17.57
C GLY A 63 -13.17 4.62 -19.02
N ILE A 64 -14.17 4.23 -19.78
CA ILE A 64 -14.41 4.50 -21.18
C ILE A 64 -14.09 5.96 -21.55
N LEU A 65 -13.38 6.12 -22.68
CA LEU A 65 -13.38 7.28 -23.56
C LEU A 65 -14.74 8.03 -23.59
N LYS A 66 -14.87 9.11 -22.80
CA LYS A 66 -15.82 10.22 -22.97
C LYS A 66 -15.15 11.41 -22.28
N ASP A 67 -14.70 12.50 -22.88
CA ASP A 67 -14.99 13.16 -24.14
C ASP A 67 -13.74 13.94 -24.56
N PHE A 68 -12.87 13.37 -25.40
CA PHE A 68 -11.90 14.19 -26.14
C PHE A 68 -12.48 14.43 -27.53
N LYS A 69 -12.97 15.65 -27.75
CA LYS A 69 -13.41 16.13 -29.06
C LYS A 69 -12.39 17.15 -29.59
N PRO A 70 -11.29 16.74 -30.23
CA PRO A 70 -10.48 17.67 -31.00
C PRO A 70 -11.10 17.78 -32.40
N THR A 71 -11.95 18.78 -32.61
CA THR A 71 -12.26 19.24 -33.97
C THR A 71 -11.29 20.37 -34.29
N LEU A 72 -10.22 20.00 -34.99
CA LEU A 72 -9.39 20.93 -35.76
C LEU A 72 -10.13 21.19 -37.07
N GLU A 73 -10.79 22.33 -37.18
CA GLU A 73 -11.18 22.92 -38.46
C GLU A 73 -10.39 24.22 -38.63
N ASP A 74 -9.30 24.16 -39.40
CA ASP A 74 -8.84 25.29 -40.21
C ASP A 74 -7.78 24.80 -41.21
N ALA A 75 -8.26 24.43 -42.39
CA ALA A 75 -7.48 24.40 -43.62
C ALA A 75 -8.43 24.66 -44.79
N GLY A 76 -8.61 25.94 -45.11
CA GLY A 76 -9.32 26.45 -46.28
C GLY A 76 -8.92 27.90 -46.52
#